data_AF-A0A920GIH2-F1
#
_entry.id   AF-A0A920GIH2-F1
#
_cell.length_a   1.000
_cell.length_b   1.000
_cell.length_c   1.000
_cell.angle_alpha   90.00
_cell.angle_beta   90.00
_cell.angle_gamma   90.00
#
_symmetry.space_group_name_H-M   'P 1'
#
loop_
_entity.id
_entity.type
_entity.pdbx_description
1 polymer ?
#
loop_
_entity_poly.entity_id
_entity_poly.type
_entity_poly.pdbx_seq_one_letter_code
_entity_poly.pdbx_strand_id
1 'polypeptide(L)'
;MTNNKLIFKKNINNQGIPITNCFFDDDPENILATMVEDVPENFQEPLYLQKSVVVSVPYNDDGTRIEISIWFSPNESNEKMSEVIQSYFDWRFKDLKDKNTSMSFDDNGKLVLNFN
;
A
#
# COMPACT_ATOMS: atom_id res chain seq x y z
N MET A 1 17.54 10.17 18.33
CA MET A 1 16.57 9.21 17.74
C MET A 1 16.76 9.34 16.25
N THR A 2 17.26 8.30 15.58
CA THR A 2 17.30 8.27 14.12
C THR A 2 15.86 8.29 13.64
N ASN A 3 15.48 9.33 12.90
CA ASN A 3 14.19 9.35 12.19
C ASN A 3 14.32 8.36 11.04
N ASN A 4 13.99 7.09 11.29
CA ASN A 4 13.99 6.05 10.27
C ASN A 4 12.85 6.33 9.30
N LYS A 5 13.17 7.11 8.26
CA LYS A 5 12.22 7.55 7.25
C LYS A 5 11.86 6.36 6.36
N LEU A 6 10.57 6.12 6.18
CA LEU A 6 10.07 5.16 5.20
C LEU A 6 10.33 5.68 3.79
N ILE A 7 10.87 4.81 2.95
CA ILE A 7 11.12 5.06 1.53
C ILE A 7 10.30 4.09 0.70
N PHE A 8 9.75 4.59 -0.41
CA PHE A 8 8.98 3.81 -1.37
C PHE A 8 9.70 3.78 -2.71
N LYS A 9 9.88 2.58 -3.26
CA LYS A 9 10.53 2.38 -4.56
C LYS A 9 9.70 1.50 -5.47
N LYS A 10 9.37 2.01 -6.66
CA LYS A 10 8.74 1.24 -7.73
C LYS A 10 9.78 0.34 -8.38
N ASN A 11 9.44 -0.93 -8.59
CA ASN A 11 10.22 -1.89 -9.34
C ASN A 11 9.28 -2.77 -10.17
N ILE A 12 9.85 -3.59 -11.06
CA ILE A 12 9.12 -4.63 -11.78
C ILE A 12 9.56 -5.96 -11.18
N ASN A 13 8.60 -6.81 -10.78
CA ASN A 13 8.92 -8.13 -10.24
C ASN A 13 9.38 -9.08 -11.37
N ASN A 14 9.75 -10.31 -11.00
CA ASN A 14 10.16 -11.35 -11.94
C ASN A 14 9.07 -11.79 -12.94
N GLN A 15 7.80 -11.45 -12.70
CA GLN A 15 6.67 -11.72 -13.59
C GLN A 15 6.34 -10.54 -14.53
N GLY A 16 7.10 -9.44 -14.47
CA GLY A 16 6.80 -8.24 -15.27
C GLY A 16 5.75 -7.32 -14.65
N ILE A 17 5.35 -7.56 -13.40
CA ILE A 17 4.29 -6.83 -12.71
C ILE A 17 4.90 -5.65 -11.93
N PRO A 18 4.36 -4.41 -12.12
CA PRO A 18 4.78 -3.26 -11.32
C PRO A 18 4.44 -3.45 -9.85
N ILE A 19 5.45 -3.31 -8.99
CA ILE A 19 5.31 -3.37 -7.54
C ILE A 19 5.96 -2.15 -6.90
N THR A 20 5.50 -1.78 -5.71
CA THR A 20 6.16 -0.77 -4.88
C THR A 20 6.61 -1.41 -3.58
N ASN A 21 7.90 -1.34 -3.26
CA ASN A 21 8.43 -1.82 -1.98
C ASN A 21 8.61 -0.65 -1.01
N CYS A 22 8.34 -0.92 0.26
CA CYS A 22 8.56 -0.04 1.39
C CYS A 22 9.67 -0.63 2.29
N PHE A 23 10.62 0.22 2.66
CA PHE A 23 11.75 -0.11 3.53
C PHE A 23 12.20 1.15 4.28
N PHE A 24 13.03 0.99 5.31
CA PHE A 24 13.68 2.12 5.94
C PHE A 24 14.86 2.60 5.12
N ASP A 25 15.10 3.91 5.10
CA ASP A 25 16.24 4.52 4.37
C ASP A 25 17.61 3.98 4.82
N ASP A 26 17.75 3.60 6.10
CA ASP A 26 18.97 3.06 6.69
C ASP A 26 19.11 1.54 6.53
N ASP A 27 18.06 0.84 6.09
CA ASP A 27 18.06 -0.61 5.84
C ASP A 27 17.18 -0.96 4.62
N PRO A 28 17.67 -0.66 3.40
CA PRO A 28 16.90 -0.87 2.17
C PRO A 28 16.78 -2.35 1.74
N GLU A 29 17.56 -3.25 2.36
CA GLU A 29 17.48 -4.69 2.09
C GLU A 29 16.29 -5.33 2.81
N ASN A 30 15.82 -4.72 3.89
CA ASN A 30 14.70 -5.20 4.69
C ASN A 30 13.37 -4.64 4.19
N ILE A 31 12.67 -5.41 3.35
CA ILE A 31 11.35 -5.04 2.81
C ILE A 31 10.29 -5.20 3.90
N LEU A 32 9.75 -4.08 4.35
CA LEU A 32 8.67 -4.02 5.35
C LEU A 32 7.31 -4.32 4.74
N ALA A 33 7.09 -3.83 3.51
CA ALA A 33 5.86 -4.05 2.79
C ALA A 33 6.04 -3.99 1.27
N THR A 34 5.14 -4.64 0.55
CA THR A 34 5.02 -4.58 -0.90
C THR A 34 3.59 -4.22 -1.27
N MET A 35 3.43 -3.23 -2.16
CA MET A 35 2.15 -2.76 -2.68
C MET A 35 2.04 -3.09 -4.17
N VAL A 36 0.87 -3.53 -4.61
CA VAL A 36 0.54 -3.78 -6.01
C VAL A 36 -0.82 -3.19 -6.32
N GLU A 37 -0.88 -2.38 -7.37
CA GLU A 37 -2.11 -1.79 -7.91
C GLU A 37 -2.75 -2.79 -8.88
N ASP A 38 -4.05 -3.03 -8.74
CA ASP A 38 -4.89 -3.90 -9.57
C ASP A 38 -4.22 -5.27 -9.83
N VAL A 39 -4.02 -6.02 -8.73
CA VAL A 39 -3.32 -7.31 -8.74
C VAL A 39 -3.88 -8.24 -9.81
N PRO A 40 -3.06 -8.70 -10.77
CA PRO A 40 -3.52 -9.64 -11.78
C PRO A 40 -3.72 -11.04 -11.18
N GLU A 41 -4.63 -11.82 -11.75
CA GLU A 41 -5.00 -13.16 -11.23
C GLU A 41 -3.82 -14.14 -11.10
N ASN A 42 -2.75 -13.95 -11.88
CA ASN A 42 -1.56 -14.79 -11.87
C ASN A 42 -0.42 -14.25 -10.99
N PHE A 43 -0.67 -13.20 -10.21
CA PHE A 43 0.33 -12.64 -9.30
C PHE A 43 0.73 -13.67 -8.25
N GLN A 44 2.03 -13.89 -8.10
CA GLN A 44 2.57 -14.71 -7.01
C GLN A 44 2.85 -13.82 -5.81
N GLU A 45 2.06 -14.00 -4.76
CA GLU A 45 2.23 -13.25 -3.52
C GLU A 45 3.63 -13.44 -2.92
N PRO A 46 4.24 -12.38 -2.34
CA PRO A 46 5.56 -12.52 -1.73
C PRO A 46 5.47 -13.42 -0.49
N LEU A 47 5.99 -14.66 -0.59
CA LEU A 47 5.87 -15.68 0.47
C LEU A 47 6.44 -15.25 1.85
N TYR A 48 7.35 -14.29 1.86
CA TYR A 48 7.97 -13.73 3.08
C TYR A 48 7.10 -12.66 3.75
N LEU A 49 6.02 -12.22 3.11
CA LEU A 49 5.03 -11.28 3.64
C LEU A 49 3.71 -12.02 3.83
N GLN A 50 3.10 -11.91 5.01
CA GLN A 50 1.98 -12.80 5.39
C GLN A 50 0.70 -12.06 5.75
N LYS A 51 0.80 -10.79 6.18
CA LYS A 51 -0.39 -9.98 6.46
C LYS A 51 -0.72 -9.19 5.22
N SER A 52 -1.94 -9.31 4.72
CA SER A 52 -2.42 -8.56 3.55
C SER A 52 -3.58 -7.65 3.90
N VAL A 53 -3.59 -6.44 3.35
CA VAL A 53 -4.74 -5.54 3.34
C VAL A 53 -5.00 -5.14 1.89
N VAL A 54 -6.27 -5.12 1.50
CA VAL A 54 -6.68 -4.57 0.21
C VAL A 54 -7.39 -3.25 0.46
N VAL A 55 -6.95 -2.20 -0.24
CA VAL A 55 -7.50 -0.86 -0.15
C VAL A 55 -8.07 -0.44 -1.50
N SER A 56 -9.34 -0.08 -1.55
CA SER A 56 -9.95 0.52 -2.74
C SER A 56 -9.86 2.03 -2.67
N VAL A 57 -9.26 2.66 -3.69
CA VAL A 57 -9.10 4.12 -3.76
C VAL A 57 -9.72 4.67 -5.04
N PRO A 58 -10.48 5.78 -4.96
CA PRO A 58 -10.99 6.46 -6.14
C PRO A 58 -9.82 7.07 -6.92
N TYR A 59 -9.75 6.77 -8.21
CA TYR A 59 -8.67 7.25 -9.06
C TYR A 59 -8.98 8.63 -9.65
N ASN A 60 -10.25 8.89 -9.93
CA ASN A 60 -10.75 10.08 -10.59
C ASN A 60 -12.24 10.29 -10.21
N ASP A 61 -12.83 11.37 -10.69
CA ASP A 61 -14.20 11.75 -10.34
C ASP A 61 -15.26 11.02 -11.19
N ASP A 62 -14.87 10.14 -12.12
CA ASP A 62 -15.80 9.35 -12.97
C ASP A 62 -16.25 8.03 -12.32
N GLY A 63 -15.79 7.76 -11.10
CA GLY A 63 -16.11 6.56 -10.34
C GLY A 63 -15.14 5.40 -10.54
N THR A 64 -14.09 5.55 -11.35
CA THR A 64 -13.03 4.54 -11.46
C THR A 64 -12.28 4.41 -10.14
N ARG A 65 -12.05 3.16 -9.72
CA ARG A 65 -11.34 2.82 -8.49
C ARG A 65 -10.17 1.91 -8.81
N ILE A 66 -9.07 2.11 -8.09
CA ILE A 66 -7.90 1.22 -8.09
C ILE A 66 -7.96 0.39 -6.82
N GLU A 67 -7.64 -0.89 -6.94
CA GLU A 67 -7.41 -1.76 -5.79
C GLU A 67 -5.92 -1.84 -5.49
N ILE A 68 -5.55 -1.67 -4.23
CA ILE A 68 -4.17 -1.72 -3.79
C ILE A 68 -4.06 -2.83 -2.77
N SER A 69 -3.38 -3.91 -3.16
CA SER A 69 -3.03 -4.98 -2.24
C SER A 69 -1.69 -4.67 -1.61
N ILE A 70 -1.64 -4.73 -0.29
CA ILE A 70 -0.46 -4.41 0.51
C ILE A 70 -0.15 -5.63 1.38
N TRP A 71 1.02 -6.21 1.18
CA TRP A 71 1.54 -7.29 2.02
C TRP A 71 2.60 -6.73 2.97
N PHE A 72 2.58 -7.16 4.23
CA PHE A 72 3.50 -6.72 5.27
C PHE A 72 4.33 -7.87 5.81
N SER A 73 5.52 -7.53 6.31
CA SER A 73 6.34 -8.43 7.11
C SER A 73 5.51 -8.95 8.30
N PRO A 74 5.60 -10.25 8.62
CA PRO A 74 4.76 -10.86 9.67
C PRO A 74 4.98 -10.25 11.05
N ASN A 75 6.15 -9.65 11.28
CA ASN A 75 6.57 -9.11 12.56
C ASN A 75 6.13 -7.65 12.79
N GLU A 76 5.48 -7.01 11.81
CA GLU A 76 5.05 -5.63 11.96
C GLU A 76 3.84 -5.50 12.89
N SER A 77 3.92 -4.49 13.78
CA SER A 77 2.81 -4.10 14.65
C SER A 77 1.70 -3.40 13.85
N ASN A 78 0.47 -3.40 14.36
CA ASN A 78 -0.65 -2.71 13.71
C ASN A 78 -0.39 -1.19 13.55
N GLU A 79 0.33 -0.59 14.51
CA GLU A 79 0.74 0.82 14.42
C GLU A 79 1.68 1.05 13.24
N LYS A 80 2.69 0.18 13.07
CA LYS A 80 3.63 0.28 11.96
C LYS A 80 2.96 0.01 10.62
N MET A 81 2.07 -0.97 10.55
CA MET A 81 1.25 -1.21 9.36
C MET A 81 0.43 0.03 8.98
N SER A 82 -0.20 0.67 9.96
CA SER A 82 -0.98 1.91 9.73
C SER A 82 -0.10 3.06 9.24
N GLU A 83 1.08 3.24 9.81
CA GLU A 83 2.07 4.24 9.37
C GLU A 83 2.53 4.01 7.93
N VAL A 84 2.81 2.76 7.56
CA VAL A 84 3.20 2.38 6.19
C VAL A 84 2.08 2.65 5.20
N ILE A 85 0.83 2.30 5.54
CA ILE A 85 -0.35 2.57 4.71
C ILE A 85 -0.49 4.07 4.48
N GLN A 86 -0.52 4.87 5.54
CA GLN A 86 -0.66 6.33 5.44
C GLN A 86 0.47 6.95 4.61
N SER A 87 1.72 6.58 4.91
CA SER A 87 2.90 7.10 4.21
C SER A 87 2.91 6.72 2.73
N TYR A 88 2.43 5.53 2.38
CA TYR A 88 2.29 5.10 0.99
C TYR A 88 1.26 5.95 0.25
N PHE A 89 0.09 6.16 0.84
CA PHE A 89 -0.96 6.97 0.24
C PHE A 89 -0.53 8.42 0.05
N ASP A 90 0.12 9.02 1.04
CA ASP A 90 0.70 10.37 0.95
C ASP A 90 1.75 10.47 -0.18
N TRP A 91 2.57 9.44 -0.35
CA TRP A 91 3.59 9.40 -1.40
C TRP A 91 3.01 9.19 -2.80
N ARG A 92 2.05 8.26 -2.95
CA ARG A 92 1.49 7.81 -4.24
C ARG A 92 0.36 8.69 -4.77
N PHE A 93 -0.45 9.27 -3.88
CA PHE A 93 -1.65 10.01 -4.21
C PHE A 93 -1.62 11.37 -3.53
N LYS A 94 -0.77 12.26 -4.04
CA LYS A 94 -0.55 13.60 -3.44
C LYS A 94 -1.86 14.40 -3.33
N ASP A 95 -2.79 14.18 -4.25
CA ASP A 95 -4.07 14.89 -4.30
C ASP A 95 -5.10 14.33 -3.30
N LEU A 96 -4.88 13.15 -2.70
CA LEU A 96 -5.78 12.61 -1.68
C LEU A 96 -5.85 13.51 -0.45
N LYS A 97 -4.71 14.10 -0.07
CA LYS A 97 -4.59 14.94 1.12
C LYS A 97 -5.40 16.23 1.03
N ASP A 98 -5.60 16.74 -0.19
CA ASP A 98 -6.30 18.00 -0.44
C ASP A 98 -7.81 17.79 -0.67
N LYS A 99 -8.25 16.53 -0.81
CA LYS A 99 -9.67 16.18 -0.94
C LYS A 99 -10.26 15.84 0.43
N ASN A 100 -11.54 16.16 0.62
CA ASN A 100 -12.28 15.69 1.79
C ASN A 100 -12.54 14.19 1.62
N THR A 101 -11.78 13.35 2.32
CA THR A 101 -11.87 11.90 2.18
C THR A 101 -12.41 11.21 3.42
N SER A 102 -13.24 10.19 3.25
CA SER A 102 -13.63 9.26 4.32
C SER A 102 -13.05 7.87 4.08
N MET A 103 -12.82 7.10 5.16
CA MET A 103 -12.41 5.70 5.10
C MET A 103 -13.44 4.82 5.82
N SER A 104 -13.84 3.72 5.20
CA SER A 104 -14.77 2.74 5.74
C SER A 104 -14.33 1.32 5.38
N PHE A 105 -14.82 0.31 6.09
CA PHE A 105 -14.71 -1.07 5.63
C PHE A 105 -15.98 -1.44 4.84
N ASP A 106 -15.82 -2.20 3.76
CA ASP A 106 -16.97 -2.85 3.10
C ASP A 106 -17.37 -4.15 3.82
N ASP A 107 -18.46 -4.76 3.36
CA ASP A 107 -19.00 -6.00 3.91
C ASP A 107 -18.04 -7.21 3.80
N ASN A 108 -17.00 -7.10 2.97
CA ASN A 108 -15.97 -8.13 2.78
C ASN A 108 -14.68 -7.83 3.58
N GLY A 109 -14.68 -6.78 4.41
CA GLY A 109 -13.52 -6.38 5.22
C GLY A 109 -12.44 -5.63 4.44
N LYS A 110 -12.73 -5.17 3.22
CA LYS A 110 -11.82 -4.33 2.42
C LYS A 110 -11.89 -2.89 2.90
N LEU A 111 -10.74 -2.21 2.95
CA LEU A 111 -10.71 -0.79 3.26
C LEU A 111 -11.09 0.01 2.02
N VAL A 112 -12.10 0.88 2.14
CA VAL A 112 -12.63 1.70 1.06
C VAL A 112 -12.44 3.17 1.42
N LEU A 113 -11.73 3.90 0.57
CA LEU A 113 -11.53 5.34 0.69
C LEU A 113 -12.53 6.05 -0.24
N ASN A 114 -13.21 7.10 0.20
CA ASN A 114 -14.22 7.81 -0.61
C ASN A 114 -13.94 9.31 -0.66
N PHE A 115 -14.22 9.94 -1.79
CA PHE A 115 -14.31 11.40 -1.88
C PHE A 115 -15.69 11.85 -1.36
N ASN A 116 -15.70 12.86 -0.49
CA ASN A 116 -16.90 13.47 0.09
C ASN A 116 -17.27 14.76 -0.64
#